data_AF-A0A1I5E7N6-F1
#
_entry.id   AF-A0A1I5E7N6-F1
#
_cell.length_a   1.000
_cell.length_b   1.000
_cell.length_c   1.000
_cell.angle_alpha   90.00
_cell.angle_beta   90.00
_cell.angle_gamma   90.00
#
_symmetry.space_group_name_H-M   'P 1'
#
loop_
_entity.id
_entity.type
_entity.pdbx_description
1 polymer ?
#
loop_
_entity_poly.entity_id
_entity_poly.type
_entity_poly.pdbx_seq_one_letter_code
_entity_poly.pdbx_strand_id
1 'polypeptide(L)'
;MFRLWAKVFKDNRMQKDLVICNDDTSLSRTKKIFAAVDEICYQFDLSKPIWLDVTVSDFKKHDKTRFTQDNFIDSIDFDYLEIHVIEED
;
A
#
# COMPACT_ATOMS: atom_id res chain seq x y z
N MET A 1 7.06 -12.81 -10.74
CA MET A 1 7.64 -11.62 -10.07
C MET A 1 6.50 -10.80 -9.48
N PHE A 2 6.55 -10.38 -8.21
CA PHE A 2 5.49 -9.56 -7.60
C PHE A 2 5.87 -8.08 -7.61
N ARG A 3 4.99 -7.20 -8.09
CA ARG A 3 5.21 -5.75 -8.07
C ARG A 3 4.02 -5.02 -7.46
N LEU A 4 4.30 -4.21 -6.46
CA LEU A 4 3.31 -3.37 -5.79
C LEU A 4 3.71 -1.91 -5.94
N TRP A 5 2.79 -1.09 -6.42
CA TRP A 5 2.97 0.34 -6.62
C TRP A 5 2.12 1.11 -5.61
N ALA A 6 2.80 1.89 -4.79
CA ALA A 6 2.20 2.79 -3.84
C ALA A 6 2.31 4.23 -4.31
N LYS A 7 1.26 5.01 -4.09
CA LYS A 7 1.14 6.41 -4.48
C LYS A 7 0.54 7.19 -3.33
N VAL A 8 1.20 8.26 -2.94
CA VAL A 8 0.70 9.23 -1.98
C VAL A 8 0.05 10.38 -2.75
N PHE A 9 -1.23 10.61 -2.49
CA PHE A 9 -1.98 11.73 -3.03
C PHE A 9 -2.25 12.78 -1.96
N LYS A 10 -2.01 14.05 -2.30
CA LYS A 10 -2.33 15.22 -1.48
C LYS A 10 -2.91 16.31 -2.38
N ASP A 11 -4.02 16.90 -1.99
CA ASP A 11 -4.68 17.99 -2.73
C ASP A 11 -4.93 17.62 -4.21
N ASN A 12 -5.42 16.39 -4.42
CA ASN A 12 -5.70 15.84 -5.75
C ASN A 12 -4.47 15.76 -6.69
N ARG A 13 -3.26 15.85 -6.15
CA ARG A 13 -1.97 15.70 -6.84
C ARG A 13 -1.20 14.52 -6.26
N MET A 14 -0.50 13.79 -7.12
CA MET A 14 0.44 12.77 -6.68
C MET A 14 1.69 13.47 -6.13
N GLN A 15 2.00 13.23 -4.86
CA GLN A 15 3.18 13.80 -4.19
C GLN A 15 4.39 12.88 -4.31
N LYS A 16 4.18 11.59 -4.06
CA LYS A 16 5.22 10.57 -4.07
C LYS A 16 4.64 9.27 -4.61
N ASP A 17 5.50 8.50 -5.25
CA ASP A 17 5.19 7.13 -5.61
C ASP A 17 6.39 6.23 -5.36
N LEU A 18 6.11 4.95 -5.08
CA LEU A 18 7.11 3.95 -4.77
C LEU A 18 6.69 2.61 -5.36
N VAL A 19 7.60 1.95 -6.06
CA VAL A 19 7.37 0.60 -6.59
C VAL A 19 8.23 -0.37 -5.81
N ILE A 20 7.59 -1.30 -5.11
CA ILE A 20 8.27 -2.41 -4.44
C ILE A 20 8.20 -3.64 -5.34
N CYS A 21 9.38 -4.19 -5.65
CA CYS A 21 9.54 -5.42 -6.40
C CYS A 21 9.92 -6.54 -5.44
N ASN A 22 9.12 -7.60 -5.40
CA ASN A 22 9.37 -8.75 -4.57
C ASN A 22 9.44 -10.01 -5.45
N ASP A 23 10.62 -10.59 -5.60
CA ASP A 23 10.83 -11.75 -6.48
C ASP A 23 10.63 -13.10 -5.75
N ASP A 24 10.44 -13.07 -4.44
CA ASP A 24 10.39 -14.27 -3.63
C ASP A 24 9.11 -15.10 -3.91
N THR A 25 9.23 -16.18 -4.68
CA THR A 25 8.11 -17.06 -5.04
C THR A 25 7.63 -17.95 -3.88
N SER A 26 8.37 -18.00 -2.77
CA SER A 26 8.02 -18.83 -1.60
C SER A 26 7.02 -18.14 -0.66
N LEU A 27 6.83 -16.82 -0.77
CA LEU A 27 5.92 -16.05 0.07
C LEU A 27 4.50 -16.02 -0.51
N SER A 28 3.50 -16.20 0.37
CA SER A 28 2.09 -15.95 0.06
C SER A 28 1.89 -14.50 -0.39
N ARG A 29 0.95 -14.26 -1.33
CA ARG A 29 0.50 -12.94 -1.78
C ARG A 29 0.34 -11.95 -0.62
N THR A 30 -0.35 -12.37 0.43
CA THR A 30 -0.58 -11.55 1.64
C THR A 30 0.74 -11.12 2.30
N LYS A 31 1.70 -12.04 2.45
CA LYS A 31 3.00 -11.72 3.06
C LYS A 31 3.81 -10.75 2.20
N LYS A 32 3.78 -10.91 0.87
CA LYS A 32 4.44 -9.99 -0.07
C LYS A 32 3.90 -8.58 0.04
N ILE A 33 2.57 -8.45 0.15
CA ILE A 33 1.90 -7.16 0.34
C ILE A 33 2.27 -6.54 1.68
N PHE A 34 2.20 -7.30 2.78
CA PHE A 34 2.59 -6.78 4.10
C PHE A 34 4.05 -6.31 4.11
N ALA A 35 4.97 -7.07 3.52
CA ALA A 35 6.36 -6.67 3.40
C ALA A 35 6.51 -5.39 2.56
N ALA A 36 5.85 -5.30 1.42
CA ALA A 36 5.89 -4.12 0.58
C ALA A 36 5.32 -2.88 1.29
N VAL A 37 4.18 -3.01 1.95
CA VAL A 37 3.56 -1.92 2.71
C VAL A 37 4.46 -1.49 3.88
N ASP A 38 5.13 -2.42 4.55
CA ASP A 38 6.12 -2.11 5.59
C ASP A 38 7.27 -1.26 5.03
N GLU A 39 7.81 -1.65 3.89
CA GLU A 39 8.88 -0.93 3.19
C GLU A 39 8.43 0.47 2.73
N ILE A 40 7.21 0.58 2.23
CA ILE A 40 6.57 1.85 1.85
C ILE A 40 6.44 2.77 3.07
N CYS A 41 5.97 2.24 4.19
CA CYS A 41 5.82 3.01 5.43
C CYS A 41 7.19 3.48 5.94
N TYR A 42 8.20 2.61 5.86
CA TYR A 42 9.57 2.97 6.23
C TYR A 42 10.16 4.07 5.32
N GLN A 43 10.00 3.95 4.00
CA GLN A 43 10.48 4.93 3.02
C GLN A 43 9.78 6.29 3.10
N PHE A 44 8.48 6.28 3.40
CA PHE A 44 7.69 7.50 3.52
C PHE A 44 7.69 8.11 4.92
N ASP A 45 8.37 7.47 5.89
CA ASP A 45 8.38 7.86 7.31
C ASP A 45 6.96 7.92 7.89
N LEU A 46 6.18 6.88 7.61
CA LEU A 46 4.77 6.76 8.01
C LEU A 46 4.55 5.64 9.00
N SER A 47 3.56 5.82 9.87
CA SER A 47 3.03 4.75 10.70
C SER A 47 2.36 3.67 9.84
N LYS A 48 2.41 2.41 10.30
CA LYS A 48 1.80 1.30 9.56
C LYS A 48 0.27 1.47 9.50
N PRO A 49 -0.36 1.41 8.31
CA PRO A 49 -1.80 1.53 8.20
C PRO A 49 -2.51 0.30 8.79
N ILE A 50 -3.67 0.53 9.36
CA ILE A 50 -4.60 -0.48 9.83
C ILE A 50 -5.39 -1.00 8.64
N TRP A 51 -5.35 -2.31 8.46
CA TRP A 51 -6.16 -3.02 7.47
C TRP A 51 -7.56 -3.23 8.01
N LEU A 52 -8.48 -2.35 7.61
CA LEU A 52 -9.89 -2.49 7.89
C LEU A 52 -10.52 -3.53 6.96
N ASP A 53 -11.60 -4.18 7.40
CA ASP A 53 -12.30 -5.21 6.60
C ASP A 53 -12.75 -4.68 5.23
N VAL A 54 -13.15 -3.40 5.16
CA VAL A 54 -13.49 -2.71 3.91
C VAL A 54 -12.28 -2.61 2.97
N THR A 55 -11.10 -2.23 3.47
CA THR A 55 -9.89 -2.10 2.65
C THR A 55 -9.40 -3.45 2.15
N VAL A 56 -9.50 -4.48 2.98
CA VAL A 56 -9.15 -5.87 2.63
C VAL A 56 -10.12 -6.42 1.58
N SER A 57 -11.42 -6.16 1.74
CA SER A 57 -12.44 -6.61 0.79
C SER A 57 -12.31 -5.91 -0.56
N ASP A 58 -11.99 -4.61 -0.58
CA ASP A 58 -11.73 -3.86 -1.81
C ASP A 58 -10.47 -4.37 -2.51
N PHE A 59 -9.39 -4.57 -1.74
CA PHE A 59 -8.13 -5.09 -2.24
C PHE A 59 -8.27 -6.47 -2.88
N LYS A 60 -9.03 -7.38 -2.25
CA LYS A 60 -9.29 -8.72 -2.80
C LYS A 60 -10.07 -8.69 -4.12
N LYS A 61 -10.86 -7.64 -4.38
CA LYS A 61 -11.68 -7.52 -5.59
C LYS A 61 -10.96 -6.80 -6.72
N HIS A 62 -10.15 -5.81 -6.39
CA HIS A 62 -9.60 -4.87 -7.36
C HIS A 62 -8.08 -4.88 -7.46
N ASP A 63 -7.39 -5.70 -6.65
CA ASP A 63 -5.93 -5.69 -6.54
C ASP A 63 -5.35 -4.33 -6.13
N LYS A 64 -6.24 -3.46 -5.65
CA LYS A 64 -6.00 -2.05 -5.36
C LYS A 64 -6.78 -1.68 -4.12
N THR A 65 -6.18 -0.86 -3.26
CA THR A 65 -6.89 -0.26 -2.13
C THR A 65 -6.30 1.09 -1.78
N ARG A 66 -7.03 1.84 -0.94
CA ARG A 66 -6.66 3.19 -0.53
C ARG A 66 -6.70 3.26 0.98
N PHE A 67 -5.62 3.72 1.58
CA PHE A 67 -5.51 4.02 3.00
C PHE A 67 -5.68 5.51 3.19
N THR A 68 -6.77 5.92 3.83
CA THR A 68 -7.02 7.30 4.22
C THR A 68 -6.56 7.53 5.65
N GLN A 69 -6.69 8.75 6.16
CA GLN A 69 -6.36 9.09 7.56
C GLN A 69 -6.99 8.14 8.58
N ASP A 70 -8.18 7.59 8.31
CA ASP A 70 -8.87 6.65 9.22
C ASP A 70 -8.08 5.35 9.42
N ASN A 71 -7.27 4.96 8.44
CA ASN A 71 -6.39 3.81 8.53
C ASN A 71 -5.11 4.09 9.33
N PHE A 72 -4.75 5.36 9.59
CA PHE A 72 -3.53 5.71 10.29
C PHE A 72 -3.85 6.21 11.70
N ILE A 73 -3.13 5.66 12.68
CA ILE A 73 -3.22 6.12 14.08
C ILE A 73 -2.64 7.53 14.21
N ASP A 74 -1.59 7.82 13.43
CA ASP A 74 -0.92 9.11 13.39
C ASP A 74 -1.52 10.02 12.32
N SER A 75 -1.39 11.33 12.52
CA SER A 75 -1.84 12.31 11.53
C SER A 75 -0.93 12.26 10.30
N ILE A 76 -1.51 12.03 9.14
CA ILE A 76 -0.83 12.03 7.86
C ILE A 76 -1.00 13.39 7.18
N ASP A 77 0.06 13.87 6.52
CA ASP A 77 0.04 15.15 5.78
C ASP A 77 -0.53 15.01 4.34
N PHE A 78 -1.16 13.88 4.03
CA PHE A 78 -1.69 13.56 2.70
C PHE A 78 -3.14 13.06 2.78
N ASP A 79 -3.86 13.05 1.67
CA ASP A 79 -5.27 12.63 1.63
C ASP A 79 -5.40 11.12 1.75
N TYR A 80 -4.65 10.38 0.92
CA TYR A 80 -4.63 8.93 0.95
C TYR A 80 -3.37 8.34 0.30
N LEU A 81 -3.00 7.15 0.78
CA LEU A 81 -2.01 6.27 0.18
C LEU A 81 -2.77 5.21 -0.64
N GLU A 82 -2.67 5.26 -1.96
CA GLU A 82 -3.19 4.21 -2.84
C GLU A 82 -2.10 3.15 -3.04
N ILE A 83 -2.44 1.87 -2.86
CA ILE A 83 -1.58 0.74 -3.25
C ILE A 83 -2.26 -0.07 -4.34
N HIS A 84 -1.46 -0.54 -5.29
CA HIS A 84 -1.92 -1.33 -6.44
C HIS A 84 -0.92 -2.42 -6.78
N VAL A 85 -1.38 -3.66 -6.85
CA VAL A 85 -0.58 -4.78 -7.38
C VAL A 85 -0.60 -4.69 -8.89
N ILE A 86 0.57 -4.48 -9.49
CA ILE A 86 0.72 -4.39 -10.96
C ILE A 86 1.05 -5.77 -11.54
N GLU A 87 1.85 -6.55 -10.82
CA GLU A 87 2.24 -7.90 -11.24
C GLU A 87 2.14 -8.89 -10.08
N GLU A 88 1.54 -10.04 -10.40
CA GLU A 88 1.36 -11.23 -9.57
C GLU A 88 1.57 -12.41 -10.53
N ASP A 89 2.57 -13.26 -10.27
CA ASP A 89 2.81 -14.53 -10.99
C ASP A 89 2.26 -15.70 -10.17
#